data_AF-A0A3L8DV72-F1
#
_entry.id   AF-A0A3L8DV72-F1
#
_cell.length_a   1.000
_cell.length_b   1.000
_cell.length_c   1.000
_cell.angle_alpha   90.00
_cell.angle_beta   90.00
_cell.angle_gamma   90.00
#
_symmetry.space_group_name_H-M   'P 1'
#
loop_
_entity.id
_entity.type
_entity.pdbx_description
1 polymer ?
#
loop_
_entity_poly.entity_id
_entity_poly.type
_entity_poly.pdbx_seq_one_letter_code
_entity_poly.pdbx_strand_id
1 'polypeptide(L)'
;MVCIRKRFFNSNRLLLLPFGLWFDEETIVTRFQATLFSSLLISSIVFQLSRLFIAECNFDFIVRILSSTSIYVMFASVPIVFWIHMKTITYLFDQLQYIYDRLKDRNEIAIYDKYGYFAKHVTTVMIIILVCDLCGSSIIIYWPFILNIIVPKNESYAIRMTQFISVYFNVSEKYCVLVLVHLAAAASTGLIVFIGTGTMLFSYLQHICGMFEIASYRIEQAMAIELLHNFHIKNRNVICRKMICAIDIQRQAMEFAKHLITSMEGIVLFLIIITVLCMTCNLLRIFQIESPMERMDEILLHLWAVLFILIILFLSNYVGQEVTDYSNHVYEITYNVSWYLAPLYIQKLNLFLLQRSHNIFTLSAGGLFTASLKCFATLVKVSMSYFTFMYSIQ
;
A
#
# COMPACT_ATOMS: atom_id res chain seq x y z
N MET A 1 -13.41 -14.08 -23.42
CA MET A 1 -12.51 -14.08 -22.25
C MET A 1 -12.58 -12.69 -21.63
N VAL A 2 -12.98 -12.58 -20.36
CA VAL A 2 -13.08 -11.27 -19.68
C VAL A 2 -11.70 -10.92 -19.16
N CYS A 3 -11.18 -9.75 -19.56
CA CYS A 3 -9.85 -9.30 -19.15
C CYS A 3 -9.95 -8.57 -17.80
N ILE A 4 -9.46 -9.19 -16.71
CA ILE A 4 -9.52 -8.60 -15.36
C ILE A 4 -8.73 -7.29 -15.29
N ARG A 5 -7.69 -7.15 -16.13
CA ARG A 5 -6.86 -5.94 -16.28
C ARG A 5 -7.69 -4.71 -16.60
N LYS A 6 -8.53 -4.80 -17.63
CA LYS A 6 -9.40 -3.70 -18.05
C LYS A 6 -10.56 -3.49 -17.07
N ARG A 7 -11.00 -4.55 -16.41
CA ARG A 7 -12.19 -4.52 -15.55
C ARG A 7 -11.91 -3.88 -14.19
N PHE A 8 -10.85 -4.32 -13.51
CA PHE A 8 -10.55 -3.95 -12.12
C PHE A 8 -9.33 -3.01 -11.99
N PHE A 9 -8.29 -3.18 -12.81
CA PHE A 9 -7.01 -2.47 -12.65
C PHE A 9 -6.80 -1.28 -13.59
N ASN A 10 -7.83 -0.84 -14.32
CA ASN A 10 -7.70 0.24 -15.29
C ASN A 10 -7.29 1.57 -14.65
N SER A 11 -7.76 1.85 -13.43
CA SER A 11 -7.39 3.05 -12.68
C SER A 11 -5.91 3.04 -12.30
N ASN A 12 -5.39 1.91 -11.81
CA ASN A 12 -3.97 1.74 -11.47
C ASN A 12 -3.09 1.88 -12.71
N ARG A 13 -3.55 1.35 -13.85
CA ARG A 13 -2.86 1.52 -15.13
C ARG A 13 -2.68 2.99 -15.49
N LEU A 14 -3.72 3.82 -15.32
CA LEU A 14 -3.63 5.25 -15.59
C LEU A 14 -2.60 5.96 -14.69
N LEU A 15 -2.46 5.52 -13.43
CA LEU A 15 -1.50 6.10 -12.49
C LEU A 15 -0.05 5.68 -12.78
N LEU A 16 0.18 4.43 -13.18
CA LEU A 16 1.53 3.85 -13.29
C LEU A 16 2.13 3.90 -14.70
N LEU A 17 1.29 3.92 -15.74
CA LEU A 17 1.73 3.91 -17.15
C LEU A 17 2.62 5.12 -17.52
N PRO A 18 2.31 6.38 -17.11
CA PRO A 18 3.14 7.54 -17.48
C PRO A 18 4.58 7.47 -16.93
N PHE A 19 4.78 6.71 -15.84
CA PHE A 19 6.05 6.58 -15.15
C PHE A 19 6.81 5.30 -15.55
N GLY A 20 6.31 4.54 -16.54
CA GLY A 20 6.95 3.31 -17.01
C GLY A 20 6.89 2.15 -16.00
N LEU A 21 6.00 2.22 -15.01
CA LEU A 21 5.87 1.22 -13.92
C LEU A 21 4.71 0.24 -14.11
N TRP A 22 4.13 0.20 -15.32
CA TRP A 22 3.03 -0.69 -15.67
C TRP A 22 3.53 -1.94 -16.43
N PHE A 23 2.85 -3.08 -16.25
CA PHE A 23 3.23 -4.42 -16.74
C PHE A 23 3.16 -4.65 -18.26
N ASP A 24 3.14 -3.59 -19.07
CA ASP A 24 3.23 -3.76 -20.52
C ASP A 24 4.70 -4.09 -20.87
N GLU A 25 4.94 -4.62 -22.09
CA GLU A 25 6.29 -5.07 -22.50
C GLU A 25 7.35 -3.99 -22.22
N GLU A 26 8.53 -4.43 -21.72
CA GLU A 26 9.66 -3.54 -21.47
C GLU A 26 10.16 -2.94 -22.79
N THR A 27 9.65 -1.77 -23.14
CA THR A 27 10.12 -0.99 -24.26
C THR A 27 11.23 -0.04 -23.81
N ILE A 28 12.01 0.48 -24.76
CA ILE A 28 13.01 1.52 -24.49
C ILE A 28 12.34 2.74 -23.84
N VAL A 29 11.11 3.06 -24.24
CA VAL A 29 10.35 4.20 -23.73
C VAL A 29 9.97 4.02 -22.26
N THR A 30 9.45 2.85 -21.85
CA THR A 30 9.06 2.61 -20.46
C THR A 30 10.27 2.60 -19.53
N ARG A 31 11.40 2.02 -19.95
CA ARG A 31 12.65 2.09 -19.20
C ARG A 31 13.16 3.53 -19.03
N PHE A 32 13.06 4.34 -20.09
CA PHE A 32 13.42 5.76 -20.03
C PHE A 32 12.53 6.54 -19.05
N GLN A 33 11.21 6.34 -19.11
CA GLN A 33 10.25 6.96 -18.18
C GLN A 33 10.55 6.61 -16.72
N ALA A 34 10.76 5.33 -16.41
CA ALA A 34 11.08 4.86 -15.06
C ALA A 34 12.43 5.41 -14.56
N THR A 35 13.44 5.48 -15.44
CA THR A 35 14.75 6.06 -15.12
C THR A 35 14.65 7.55 -14.82
N LEU A 36 13.93 8.30 -15.66
CA LEU A 36 13.71 9.74 -15.46
C LEU A 36 12.96 10.01 -14.15
N PHE A 37 11.90 9.25 -13.87
CA PHE A 37 11.15 9.36 -12.62
C PHE A 37 12.02 9.04 -11.39
N SER A 38 12.80 7.95 -11.44
CA SER A 38 13.71 7.58 -10.35
C SER A 38 14.78 8.66 -10.14
N SER A 39 15.31 9.24 -11.23
CA SER A 39 16.30 10.32 -11.15
C SER A 39 15.73 11.58 -10.49
N LEU A 40 14.46 11.91 -10.76
CA LEU A 40 13.78 13.05 -10.14
C LEU A 40 13.71 12.87 -8.62
N LEU A 41 13.24 11.72 -8.14
CA LEU A 41 13.14 11.44 -6.70
C LEU A 41 14.51 11.38 -6.02
N ILE A 42 15.49 10.71 -6.64
CA ILE A 42 16.85 10.61 -6.09
C ILE A 42 17.50 11.98 -6.02
N SER A 43 17.37 12.81 -7.06
CA SER A 43 17.93 14.17 -7.05
C SER A 43 17.32 15.04 -5.95
N SER A 44 16.03 14.91 -5.64
CA SER A 44 15.39 15.58 -4.51
C SER A 44 15.93 15.12 -3.15
N ILE A 45 16.15 13.80 -2.97
CA ILE A 45 16.75 13.24 -1.76
C ILE A 45 18.18 13.75 -1.57
N VAL A 46 19.00 13.68 -2.63
CA VAL A 46 20.40 14.12 -2.62
C VAL A 46 20.49 15.62 -2.34
N PHE A 47 19.61 16.42 -2.96
CA PHE A 47 19.54 17.86 -2.71
C PHE A 47 19.30 18.14 -1.21
N GLN A 48 18.30 17.51 -0.60
CA GLN A 48 17.99 17.73 0.82
C GLN A 48 19.12 17.27 1.74
N LEU A 49 19.64 16.06 1.55
CA LEU A 49 20.77 15.55 2.34
C LEU A 49 22.03 16.40 2.19
N SER A 50 22.29 16.96 1.00
CA SER A 50 23.44 17.85 0.79
C SER A 50 23.40 19.08 1.69
N ARG A 51 22.21 19.53 2.11
CA ARG A 51 22.06 20.71 2.98
C ARG A 51 22.66 20.49 4.37
N LEU A 52 22.66 19.24 4.86
CA LEU A 52 23.29 18.88 6.14
C LEU A 52 24.80 19.14 6.15
N PHE A 53 25.46 19.07 4.98
CA PHE A 53 26.91 19.29 4.88
C PHE A 53 27.30 20.76 4.66
N ILE A 54 26.36 21.63 4.27
CA ILE A 54 26.64 23.04 3.94
C ILE A 54 26.23 23.98 5.06
N ALA A 55 25.16 23.66 5.79
CA ALA A 55 24.72 24.46 6.92
C ALA A 55 25.49 24.11 8.21
N GLU A 56 25.61 25.06 9.14
CA GLU A 56 26.02 24.74 10.51
C GLU A 56 25.02 23.73 11.11
N CYS A 57 25.52 22.55 11.46
CA CYS A 57 24.67 21.44 11.90
C CYS A 57 24.15 21.69 13.33
N ASN A 58 22.96 22.27 13.42
CA ASN A 58 22.13 22.25 14.63
C ASN A 58 21.22 21.01 14.61
N PHE A 59 20.91 20.44 15.78
CA PHE A 59 19.88 19.41 15.94
C PHE A 59 18.52 19.87 15.36
N ASP A 60 18.18 21.15 15.54
CA ASP A 60 17.00 21.80 14.94
C ASP A 60 17.10 22.00 13.41
N PHE A 61 18.27 21.83 12.80
CA PHE A 61 18.37 21.76 11.34
C PHE A 61 18.26 20.32 10.85
N ILE A 62 18.93 19.40 11.56
CA ILE A 62 19.01 17.97 11.23
C ILE A 62 17.63 17.31 11.19
N VAL A 63 16.81 17.45 12.24
CA VAL A 63 15.48 16.81 12.29
C VAL A 63 14.53 17.37 11.21
N ARG A 64 14.78 18.58 10.68
CA ARG A 64 13.94 19.30 9.71
C ARG A 64 14.21 18.77 8.32
N ILE A 65 15.50 18.66 7.99
CA ILE A 65 15.91 18.00 6.76
C ILE A 65 15.55 16.52 6.79
N LEU A 66 15.73 15.81 7.91
CA LEU A 66 15.38 14.38 8.00
C LEU A 66 13.87 14.11 7.92
N SER A 67 13.03 14.94 8.54
CA SER A 67 11.55 14.79 8.47
C SER A 67 11.04 14.95 7.04
N SER A 68 11.54 15.93 6.28
CA SER A 68 11.22 16.07 4.85
C SER A 68 11.83 14.93 4.03
N THR A 69 13.13 14.67 4.18
CA THR A 69 13.86 13.69 3.34
C THR A 69 13.28 12.29 3.49
N SER A 70 12.88 11.88 4.69
CA SER A 70 12.31 10.55 4.95
C SER A 70 11.01 10.29 4.17
N ILE A 71 10.18 11.31 3.91
CA ILE A 71 9.00 11.20 3.04
C ILE A 71 9.42 10.92 1.60
N TYR A 72 10.42 11.64 1.08
CA TYR A 72 10.92 11.40 -0.28
C TYR A 72 11.58 10.03 -0.43
N VAL A 73 12.29 9.56 0.60
CA VAL A 73 12.84 8.20 0.63
C VAL A 73 11.72 7.16 0.61
N MET A 74 10.64 7.38 1.36
CA MET A 74 9.44 6.53 1.30
C MET A 74 8.83 6.52 -0.11
N PHE A 75 8.65 7.67 -0.75
CA PHE A 75 8.17 7.76 -2.14
C PHE A 75 9.11 7.11 -3.16
N ALA A 76 10.42 7.17 -2.97
CA ALA A 76 11.40 6.57 -3.88
C ALA A 76 11.52 5.06 -3.74
N SER A 77 11.42 4.54 -2.51
CA SER A 77 11.60 3.10 -2.26
C SER A 77 10.57 2.23 -2.98
N VAL A 78 9.27 2.54 -2.90
CA VAL A 78 8.20 1.74 -3.50
C VAL A 78 8.32 1.53 -5.03
N PRO A 79 8.54 2.57 -5.87
CA PRO A 79 8.70 2.37 -7.30
C PRO A 79 9.97 1.61 -7.68
N ILE A 80 11.06 1.77 -6.92
CA ILE A 80 12.29 1.00 -7.13
C ILE A 80 12.00 -0.49 -6.91
N VAL A 81 11.24 -0.85 -5.87
CA VAL A 81 10.78 -2.23 -5.65
C VAL A 81 9.95 -2.74 -6.81
N PHE A 82 8.96 -1.95 -7.20
CA PHE A 82 8.03 -2.34 -8.24
C PHE A 82 8.75 -2.60 -9.56
N TRP A 83 9.79 -1.81 -9.84
CA TRP A 83 10.65 -2.00 -11.00
C TRP A 83 11.54 -3.25 -10.88
N ILE A 84 12.23 -3.45 -9.75
CA ILE A 84 13.10 -4.63 -9.53
C ILE A 84 12.30 -5.93 -9.65
N HIS A 85 11.09 -5.95 -9.09
CA HIS A 85 10.23 -7.13 -9.03
C HIS A 85 9.14 -7.14 -10.11
N MET A 86 9.24 -6.29 -11.13
CA MET A 86 8.21 -6.13 -12.16
C MET A 86 7.80 -7.46 -12.79
N LYS A 87 8.77 -8.34 -13.10
CA LYS A 87 8.51 -9.69 -13.64
C LYS A 87 7.67 -10.55 -12.70
N THR A 88 7.97 -10.51 -11.40
CA THR A 88 7.20 -11.24 -10.38
C THR A 88 5.77 -10.69 -10.29
N ILE A 89 5.61 -9.37 -10.33
CA ILE A 89 4.30 -8.73 -10.25
C ILE A 89 3.45 -9.02 -11.50
N THR A 90 4.06 -9.05 -12.69
CA THR A 90 3.41 -9.49 -13.93
C THR A 90 2.99 -10.96 -13.86
N TYR A 91 3.88 -11.83 -13.37
CA TYR A 91 3.56 -13.24 -13.19
C TYR A 91 2.38 -13.45 -12.24
N LEU A 92 2.37 -12.74 -11.10
CA LEU A 92 1.24 -12.74 -10.17
C LEU A 92 -0.04 -12.22 -10.85
N PHE A 93 0.05 -11.19 -11.69
CA PHE A 93 -1.10 -10.72 -12.46
C PHE A 93 -1.68 -11.82 -13.37
N ASP A 94 -0.81 -12.50 -14.12
CA ASP A 94 -1.21 -13.57 -15.04
C ASP A 94 -1.80 -14.78 -14.29
N GLN A 95 -1.31 -15.07 -13.10
CA GLN A 95 -1.91 -16.07 -12.21
C GLN A 95 -3.35 -15.70 -11.81
N LEU A 96 -3.63 -14.44 -11.47
CA LEU A 96 -5.00 -14.00 -11.15
C LEU A 96 -5.94 -14.16 -12.35
N GLN A 97 -5.48 -13.80 -13.56
CA GLN A 97 -6.25 -13.98 -14.79
C GLN A 97 -6.52 -15.46 -15.04
N TYR A 98 -5.50 -16.31 -14.91
CA TYR A 98 -5.64 -17.76 -15.06
C TYR A 98 -6.65 -18.37 -14.07
N ILE A 99 -6.63 -17.94 -12.81
CA ILE A 99 -7.59 -18.37 -11.79
C ILE A 99 -9.00 -17.94 -12.17
N TYR A 100 -9.18 -16.68 -12.60
CA TYR A 100 -10.48 -16.16 -13.02
C TYR A 100 -11.06 -16.95 -14.20
N ASP A 101 -10.25 -17.26 -15.22
CA ASP A 101 -10.70 -18.01 -16.40
C ASP A 101 -11.07 -19.47 -16.09
N ARG A 102 -10.59 -20.02 -14.97
CA ARG A 102 -10.98 -21.35 -14.48
C ARG A 102 -12.31 -21.37 -13.72
N LEU A 103 -12.79 -20.22 -13.26
CA LEU A 103 -14.09 -20.14 -12.57
C LEU A 103 -15.22 -20.37 -13.58
N LYS A 104 -16.11 -21.32 -13.27
CA LYS A 104 -17.24 -21.68 -14.13
C LYS A 104 -18.59 -21.42 -13.49
N ASP A 105 -18.65 -21.47 -12.16
CA ASP A 105 -19.86 -21.25 -11.39
C ASP A 105 -20.18 -19.75 -11.32
N ARG A 106 -21.44 -19.39 -11.54
CA ARG A 106 -21.86 -17.97 -11.58
C ARG A 106 -21.71 -17.29 -10.22
N ASN A 107 -21.93 -18.00 -9.12
CA ASN A 107 -21.80 -17.44 -7.78
C ASN A 107 -20.33 -17.28 -7.42
N GLU A 108 -19.45 -18.20 -7.83
CA GLU A 108 -18.00 -18.02 -7.67
C GLU A 108 -17.49 -16.78 -8.42
N ILE A 109 -17.96 -16.57 -9.65
CA ILE A 109 -17.64 -15.37 -10.43
C ILE A 109 -18.19 -14.13 -9.74
N ALA A 110 -19.41 -14.18 -9.20
CA ALA A 110 -20.01 -13.06 -8.46
C ALA A 110 -19.23 -12.71 -7.18
N ILE A 111 -18.74 -13.71 -6.44
CA ILE A 111 -17.86 -13.52 -5.28
C ILE A 111 -16.56 -12.85 -5.74
N TYR A 112 -15.90 -13.39 -6.77
CA TYR A 112 -14.65 -12.80 -7.27
C TYR A 112 -14.84 -11.35 -7.74
N ASP A 113 -15.91 -11.09 -8.50
CA ASP A 113 -16.25 -9.76 -9.00
C ASP A 113 -16.57 -8.80 -7.84
N LYS A 114 -17.21 -9.25 -6.75
CA LYS A 114 -17.48 -8.43 -5.54
C LYS A 114 -16.20 -7.84 -4.97
N TYR A 115 -15.17 -8.65 -4.74
CA TYR A 115 -13.87 -8.18 -4.23
C TYR A 115 -13.12 -7.33 -5.25
N GLY A 116 -13.20 -7.66 -6.54
CA GLY A 116 -12.62 -6.84 -7.61
C GLY A 116 -13.24 -5.44 -7.69
N TYR A 117 -14.58 -5.33 -7.55
CA TYR A 117 -15.27 -4.05 -7.52
C TYR A 117 -15.04 -3.27 -6.24
N PHE A 118 -14.94 -3.95 -5.09
CA PHE A 118 -14.57 -3.31 -3.83
C PHE A 118 -13.17 -2.68 -3.93
N ALA A 119 -12.19 -3.43 -4.44
CA ALA A 119 -10.84 -2.92 -4.67
C ALA A 119 -10.79 -1.75 -5.66
N LYS A 120 -11.55 -1.83 -6.75
CA LYS A 120 -11.69 -0.73 -7.71
C LYS A 120 -12.34 0.50 -7.08
N HIS A 121 -13.34 0.32 -6.22
CA HIS A 121 -14.01 1.42 -5.54
C HIS A 121 -13.05 2.13 -4.59
N VAL A 122 -12.33 1.38 -3.75
CA VAL A 122 -11.27 1.92 -2.87
C VAL A 122 -10.21 2.67 -3.70
N THR A 123 -9.75 2.11 -4.81
CA THR A 123 -8.80 2.78 -5.71
C THR A 123 -9.36 4.09 -6.26
N THR A 124 -10.65 4.13 -6.62
CA THR A 124 -11.31 5.34 -7.14
C THR A 124 -11.40 6.42 -6.06
N VAL A 125 -11.75 6.04 -4.83
CA VAL A 125 -11.77 6.96 -3.67
C VAL A 125 -10.37 7.52 -3.41
N MET A 126 -9.33 6.69 -3.43
CA MET A 126 -7.95 7.14 -3.24
C MET A 126 -7.49 8.08 -4.36
N ILE A 127 -7.94 7.88 -5.60
CA ILE A 127 -7.65 8.80 -6.71
C ILE A 127 -8.35 10.14 -6.52
N ILE A 128 -9.61 10.16 -6.05
CA ILE A 128 -10.31 11.41 -5.76
C ILE A 128 -9.58 12.18 -4.67
N ILE A 129 -9.18 11.51 -3.59
CA ILE A 129 -8.39 12.12 -2.52
C ILE A 129 -7.07 12.68 -3.07
N LEU A 130 -6.35 11.89 -3.88
CA LEU A 130 -5.10 12.31 -4.53
C LEU A 130 -5.29 13.57 -5.39
N VAL A 131 -6.33 13.62 -6.22
CA VAL A 131 -6.60 14.80 -7.07
C VAL A 131 -6.92 16.01 -6.22
N CYS A 132 -7.75 15.87 -5.19
CA CYS A 132 -8.05 16.96 -4.25
C CYS A 132 -6.79 17.49 -3.57
N ASP A 133 -5.91 16.58 -3.13
CA ASP A 133 -4.67 16.91 -2.42
C ASP A 133 -3.65 17.60 -3.34
N LEU A 134 -3.51 17.13 -4.59
CA LEU A 134 -2.69 17.78 -5.63
C LEU A 134 -3.22 19.16 -6.03
N CYS A 135 -4.53 19.31 -6.16
CA CYS A 135 -5.15 20.61 -6.44
C CYS A 135 -4.98 21.58 -5.27
N GLY A 136 -5.22 21.13 -4.04
CA GLY A 136 -5.06 21.93 -2.82
C GLY A 136 -3.62 22.40 -2.63
N SER A 137 -2.65 21.48 -2.75
CA SER A 137 -1.23 21.82 -2.67
C SER A 137 -0.80 22.77 -3.80
N SER A 138 -1.27 22.57 -5.03
CA SER A 138 -0.98 23.49 -6.14
C SER A 138 -1.51 24.90 -5.88
N ILE A 139 -2.71 25.03 -5.30
CA ILE A 139 -3.25 26.34 -4.91
C ILE A 139 -2.35 26.96 -3.83
N ILE A 140 -2.02 26.23 -2.75
CA ILE A 140 -1.19 26.76 -1.67
C ILE A 140 0.20 27.21 -2.18
N ILE A 141 0.83 26.42 -3.05
CA ILE A 141 2.18 26.66 -3.55
C ILE A 141 2.22 27.79 -4.59
N TYR A 142 1.34 27.77 -5.59
CA TYR A 142 1.46 28.65 -6.77
C TYR A 142 0.59 29.90 -6.71
N TRP A 143 -0.54 29.87 -5.99
CA TRP A 143 -1.44 31.01 -5.87
C TRP A 143 -0.77 32.30 -5.38
N PRO A 144 0.14 32.27 -4.37
CA PRO A 144 0.86 33.46 -3.94
C PRO A 144 1.63 34.16 -5.06
N PHE A 145 2.25 33.39 -5.97
CA PHE A 145 3.03 33.92 -7.08
C PHE A 145 2.15 34.54 -8.18
N ILE A 146 1.02 33.91 -8.48
CA ILE A 146 0.05 34.43 -9.46
C ILE A 146 -0.55 35.74 -8.95
N LEU A 147 -0.97 35.79 -7.68
CA LEU A 147 -1.52 37.01 -7.08
C LEU A 147 -0.52 38.16 -7.07
N ASN A 148 0.77 37.88 -6.86
CA ASN A 148 1.81 38.92 -6.88
C ASN A 148 1.95 39.60 -8.25
N ILE A 149 1.73 38.84 -9.34
CA ILE A 149 1.75 39.39 -10.71
C ILE A 149 0.51 40.24 -10.99
N ILE A 150 -0.68 39.79 -10.55
CA ILE A 150 -1.96 40.44 -10.86
C ILE A 150 -2.21 41.67 -9.96
N VAL A 151 -1.88 41.56 -8.67
CA VAL A 151 -2.09 42.60 -7.66
C VAL A 151 -0.77 42.81 -6.90
N PRO A 152 0.16 43.61 -7.44
CA PRO A 152 1.48 43.83 -6.85
C PRO A 152 1.47 44.57 -5.50
N LYS A 153 0.31 44.93 -4.93
CA LYS A 153 0.20 45.44 -3.55
C LYS A 153 0.08 44.35 -2.49
N ASN A 154 -0.02 43.08 -2.89
CA ASN A 154 -0.18 41.93 -2.00
C ASN A 154 1.13 41.13 -1.88
N GLU A 155 2.28 41.82 -1.86
CA GLU A 155 3.65 41.26 -1.89
C GLU A 155 3.94 40.29 -0.73
N SER A 156 3.16 40.37 0.35
CA SER A 156 3.40 39.65 1.61
C SER A 156 3.39 38.11 1.48
N TYR A 157 2.56 37.54 0.61
CA TYR A 157 2.40 36.07 0.55
C TYR A 157 3.50 35.37 -0.26
N ALA A 158 3.89 35.90 -1.43
CA ALA A 158 4.97 35.33 -2.23
C ALA A 158 6.34 35.49 -1.53
N ILE A 159 6.54 36.62 -0.84
CA ILE A 159 7.72 36.86 -0.01
C ILE A 159 7.74 35.85 1.16
N ARG A 160 6.62 35.64 1.87
CA ARG A 160 6.52 34.65 2.94
C ARG A 160 6.88 33.24 2.48
N MET A 161 6.37 32.79 1.32
CA MET A 161 6.70 31.48 0.76
C MET A 161 8.19 31.35 0.41
N THR A 162 8.76 32.39 -0.20
CA THR A 162 10.19 32.43 -0.55
C THR A 162 11.07 32.42 0.70
N GLN A 163 10.70 33.18 1.74
CA GLN A 163 11.37 33.19 3.03
C GLN A 163 11.26 31.83 3.73
N PHE A 164 10.09 31.20 3.71
CA PHE A 164 9.90 29.85 4.25
C PHE A 164 10.88 28.85 3.62
N ILE A 165 10.96 28.79 2.29
CA ILE A 165 11.86 27.86 1.58
C ILE A 165 13.33 28.17 1.86
N SER A 166 13.69 29.45 1.82
CA SER A 166 15.04 29.95 2.09
C SER A 166 15.51 29.51 3.49
N VAL A 167 14.69 29.76 4.51
CA VAL A 167 14.98 29.38 5.90
C VAL A 167 14.95 27.87 6.09
N TYR A 168 13.97 27.18 5.50
CA TYR A 168 13.78 25.73 5.69
C TYR A 168 14.94 24.91 5.10
N PHE A 169 15.38 25.23 3.89
CA PHE A 169 16.44 24.48 3.19
C PHE A 169 17.82 25.15 3.24
N ASN A 170 17.94 26.33 3.85
CA ASN A 170 19.15 27.16 3.84
C ASN A 170 19.64 27.43 2.40
N VAL A 171 18.78 28.05 1.59
CA VAL A 171 19.03 28.31 0.16
C VAL A 171 18.85 29.80 -0.13
N SER A 172 19.73 30.37 -0.95
CA SER A 172 19.60 31.75 -1.41
C SER A 172 18.25 31.99 -2.11
N GLU A 173 17.63 33.15 -1.85
CA GLU A 173 16.34 33.55 -2.43
C GLU A 173 16.29 33.42 -3.96
N LYS A 174 17.41 33.66 -4.64
CA LYS A 174 17.55 33.52 -6.11
C LYS A 174 17.15 32.13 -6.62
N TYR A 175 17.38 31.07 -5.84
CA TYR A 175 17.12 29.69 -6.24
C TYR A 175 15.85 29.09 -5.63
N CYS A 176 15.13 29.83 -4.77
CA CYS A 176 13.99 29.29 -4.03
C CYS A 176 12.84 28.80 -4.92
N VAL A 177 12.50 29.55 -5.98
CA VAL A 177 11.43 29.13 -6.92
C VAL A 177 11.80 27.84 -7.66
N LEU A 178 13.07 27.71 -8.06
CA LEU A 178 13.55 26.50 -8.74
C LEU A 178 13.48 25.28 -7.81
N VAL A 179 13.94 25.44 -6.57
CA VAL A 179 13.88 24.38 -5.53
C VAL A 179 12.44 24.00 -5.23
N LEU A 180 11.54 24.98 -5.09
CA LEU A 180 10.12 24.76 -4.85
C LEU A 180 9.48 23.92 -5.95
N VAL A 181 9.67 24.33 -7.21
CA VAL A 181 9.09 23.62 -8.37
C VAL A 181 9.66 22.21 -8.47
N HIS A 182 10.96 22.03 -8.27
CA HIS A 182 11.60 20.72 -8.30
C HIS A 182 11.05 19.78 -7.20
N LEU A 183 11.02 20.25 -5.95
CA LEU A 183 10.54 19.46 -4.81
C LEU A 183 9.04 19.17 -4.89
N ALA A 184 8.23 20.14 -5.35
CA ALA A 184 6.80 19.96 -5.54
C ALA A 184 6.49 18.96 -6.66
N ALA A 185 7.23 19.03 -7.78
CA ALA A 185 7.10 18.07 -8.88
C ALA A 185 7.50 16.66 -8.42
N ALA A 186 8.60 16.52 -7.69
CA ALA A 186 9.04 15.25 -7.13
C ALA A 186 8.05 14.68 -6.10
N ALA A 187 7.50 15.51 -5.21
CA ALA A 187 6.48 15.07 -4.25
C ALA A 187 5.19 14.65 -4.94
N SER A 188 4.70 15.43 -5.90
CA SER A 188 3.46 15.15 -6.63
C SER A 188 3.56 13.84 -7.42
N THR A 189 4.65 13.67 -8.18
CA THR A 189 4.89 12.46 -8.96
C THR A 189 5.13 11.24 -8.06
N GLY A 190 5.89 11.41 -6.97
CA GLY A 190 6.11 10.39 -5.95
C GLY A 190 4.80 9.90 -5.32
N LEU A 191 3.91 10.82 -4.93
CA LEU A 191 2.62 10.52 -4.34
C LEU A 191 1.69 9.76 -5.31
N ILE A 192 1.62 10.20 -6.58
CA ILE A 192 0.82 9.53 -7.62
C ILE A 192 1.24 8.07 -7.77
N VAL A 193 2.54 7.83 -7.90
CA VAL A 193 3.08 6.48 -8.06
C VAL A 193 2.89 5.65 -6.81
N PHE A 194 3.16 6.21 -5.63
CA PHE A 194 2.98 5.55 -4.34
C PHE A 194 1.55 5.03 -4.18
N ILE A 195 0.54 5.89 -4.42
CA ILE A 195 -0.88 5.50 -4.36
C ILE A 195 -1.21 4.47 -5.44
N GLY A 196 -0.70 4.62 -6.67
CA GLY A 196 -0.91 3.67 -7.76
C GLY A 196 -0.42 2.26 -7.41
N THR A 197 0.80 2.16 -6.86
CA THR A 197 1.40 0.89 -6.43
C THR A 197 0.69 0.32 -5.19
N GLY A 198 0.36 1.15 -4.20
CA GLY A 198 -0.28 0.71 -2.96
C GLY A 198 -1.70 0.18 -3.20
N THR A 199 -2.50 0.89 -3.99
CA THR A 199 -3.86 0.44 -4.38
C THR A 199 -3.82 -0.81 -5.26
N MET A 200 -2.73 -1.02 -6.00
CA MET A 200 -2.56 -2.24 -6.78
C MET A 200 -2.28 -3.46 -5.89
N LEU A 201 -1.35 -3.32 -4.95
CA LEU A 201 -1.08 -4.36 -3.95
C LEU A 201 -2.32 -4.66 -3.11
N PHE A 202 -3.07 -3.63 -2.72
CA PHE A 202 -4.37 -3.76 -2.07
C PHE A 202 -5.33 -4.63 -2.90
N SER A 203 -5.44 -4.35 -4.20
CA SER A 203 -6.33 -5.10 -5.10
C SER A 203 -5.94 -6.57 -5.21
N TYR A 204 -4.65 -6.90 -5.23
CA TYR A 204 -4.19 -8.28 -5.17
C TYR A 204 -4.59 -8.98 -3.88
N LEU A 205 -4.38 -8.35 -2.73
CA LEU A 205 -4.75 -8.92 -1.44
C LEU A 205 -6.27 -9.12 -1.33
N GLN A 206 -7.08 -8.19 -1.87
CA GLN A 206 -8.54 -8.36 -1.96
C GLN A 206 -8.96 -9.53 -2.84
N HIS A 207 -8.29 -9.76 -3.97
CA HIS A 207 -8.57 -10.95 -4.78
C HIS A 207 -8.20 -12.25 -4.05
N ILE A 208 -7.16 -12.25 -3.21
CA ILE A 208 -6.82 -13.38 -2.34
C ILE A 208 -7.92 -13.62 -1.31
N CYS A 209 -8.45 -12.56 -0.67
CA CYS A 209 -9.62 -12.67 0.22
C CYS A 209 -10.81 -13.31 -0.52
N GLY A 210 -11.09 -12.87 -1.75
CA GLY A 210 -12.13 -13.47 -2.59
C GLY A 210 -11.88 -14.94 -2.93
N MET A 211 -10.64 -15.36 -3.10
CA MET A 211 -10.30 -16.78 -3.29
C MET A 211 -10.55 -17.63 -2.04
N PHE A 212 -10.28 -17.10 -0.85
CA PHE A 212 -10.64 -17.77 0.41
C PHE A 212 -12.15 -17.89 0.57
N GLU A 213 -12.90 -16.84 0.24
CA GLU A 213 -14.38 -16.87 0.26
C GLU A 213 -14.94 -17.92 -0.72
N ILE A 214 -14.37 -18.02 -1.92
CA ILE A 214 -14.73 -19.08 -2.89
C ILE A 214 -14.41 -20.47 -2.33
N ALA A 215 -13.29 -20.62 -1.61
CA ALA A 215 -12.96 -21.88 -0.96
C ALA A 215 -14.03 -22.27 0.08
N SER A 216 -14.41 -21.34 0.96
CA SER A 216 -15.48 -21.53 1.95
C SER A 216 -16.80 -21.92 1.28
N TYR A 217 -17.22 -21.16 0.26
CA TYR A 217 -18.43 -21.46 -0.51
C TYR A 217 -18.42 -22.86 -1.13
N ARG A 218 -17.29 -23.29 -1.72
CA ARG A 218 -17.16 -24.64 -2.29
C ARG A 218 -17.26 -25.73 -1.22
N ILE A 219 -16.73 -25.49 -0.02
CA ILE A 219 -16.80 -26.43 1.11
C ILE A 219 -18.25 -26.58 1.58
N GLU A 220 -18.96 -25.48 1.79
CA GLU A 220 -20.38 -25.51 2.16
C GLU A 220 -21.22 -26.27 1.13
N GLN A 221 -21.00 -25.98 -0.16
CA GLN A 221 -21.71 -26.68 -1.24
C GLN A 221 -21.35 -28.15 -1.38
N ALA A 222 -20.12 -28.55 -1.04
CA ALA A 222 -19.72 -29.95 -1.04
C ALA A 222 -20.43 -30.72 0.08
N MET A 223 -20.79 -30.03 1.17
CA MET A 223 -21.33 -30.60 2.41
C MET A 223 -22.81 -30.27 2.63
N ALA A 224 -23.52 -29.83 1.58
CA ALA A 224 -24.95 -29.57 1.63
C ALA A 224 -25.75 -30.85 1.94
N ILE A 225 -26.73 -30.76 2.84
CA ILE A 225 -27.48 -31.89 3.41
C ILE A 225 -28.17 -32.75 2.32
N GLU A 226 -28.61 -32.13 1.22
CA GLU A 226 -29.23 -32.82 0.08
C GLU A 226 -28.28 -33.82 -0.61
N LEU A 227 -26.98 -33.52 -0.65
CA LEU A 227 -25.94 -34.41 -1.18
C LEU A 227 -25.57 -35.52 -0.18
N LEU A 228 -25.75 -35.26 1.12
CA LEU A 228 -25.52 -36.21 2.20
C LEU A 228 -26.68 -37.20 2.37
N HIS A 229 -27.91 -36.88 2.00
CA HIS A 229 -29.04 -37.82 2.19
C HIS A 229 -29.13 -38.89 1.07
N ASN A 230 -28.80 -38.53 -0.17
CA ASN A 230 -28.84 -39.45 -1.32
C ASN A 230 -27.47 -40.11 -1.56
N PHE A 231 -27.07 -41.09 -0.74
CA PHE A 231 -25.76 -41.76 -0.84
C PHE A 231 -25.63 -42.81 -1.96
N HIS A 232 -25.77 -42.40 -3.23
CA HIS A 232 -25.34 -43.22 -4.36
C HIS A 232 -23.81 -43.08 -4.57
N ILE A 233 -23.13 -44.14 -5.04
CA ILE A 233 -21.68 -44.14 -5.36
C ILE A 233 -21.28 -42.95 -6.26
N LYS A 234 -22.17 -42.49 -7.16
CA LYS A 234 -21.95 -41.33 -8.02
C LYS A 234 -21.81 -40.02 -7.23
N ASN A 235 -22.54 -39.86 -6.13
CA ASN A 235 -22.50 -38.67 -5.27
C ASN A 235 -21.21 -38.62 -4.44
N ARG A 236 -20.63 -39.79 -4.12
CA ARG A 236 -19.31 -39.90 -3.48
C ARG A 236 -18.21 -39.19 -4.28
N ASN A 237 -18.11 -39.50 -5.57
CA ASN A 237 -17.09 -38.93 -6.45
C ASN A 237 -17.28 -37.41 -6.63
N VAL A 238 -18.52 -36.93 -6.61
CA VAL A 238 -18.84 -35.51 -6.75
C VAL A 238 -18.42 -34.71 -5.51
N ILE A 239 -18.74 -35.18 -4.29
CA ILE A 239 -18.36 -34.49 -3.05
C ILE A 239 -16.83 -34.43 -2.93
N CYS A 240 -16.16 -35.55 -3.17
CA CYS A 240 -14.70 -35.65 -3.13
C CYS A 240 -14.06 -34.66 -4.12
N ARG A 241 -14.58 -34.59 -5.35
CA ARG A 241 -14.10 -33.65 -6.38
C ARG A 241 -14.32 -32.19 -5.98
N LYS A 242 -15.49 -31.83 -5.45
CA LYS A 242 -15.78 -30.46 -4.99
C LYS A 242 -14.85 -30.05 -3.86
N MET A 243 -14.61 -30.94 -2.89
CA MET A 243 -13.70 -30.69 -1.79
C MET A 243 -12.26 -30.48 -2.29
N ILE A 244 -11.76 -31.35 -3.19
CA ILE A 244 -10.45 -31.17 -3.81
C ILE A 244 -10.33 -29.82 -4.52
N CYS A 245 -11.38 -29.38 -5.23
CA CYS A 245 -11.40 -28.07 -5.87
C CYS A 245 -11.41 -26.90 -4.88
N ALA A 246 -12.01 -27.05 -3.70
CA ALA A 246 -11.96 -26.04 -2.64
C ALA A 246 -10.55 -25.92 -2.03
N ILE A 247 -9.91 -27.07 -1.78
CA ILE A 247 -8.55 -27.14 -1.24
C ILE A 247 -7.55 -26.59 -2.26
N ASP A 248 -7.74 -26.87 -3.56
CA ASP A 248 -6.90 -26.35 -4.64
C ASP A 248 -6.91 -24.82 -4.67
N ILE A 249 -8.08 -24.18 -4.59
CA ILE A 249 -8.17 -22.71 -4.62
C ILE A 249 -7.66 -22.07 -3.31
N GLN A 250 -7.91 -22.69 -2.14
CA GLN A 250 -7.34 -22.24 -0.87
C GLN A 250 -5.80 -22.30 -0.92
N ARG A 251 -5.24 -23.40 -1.44
CA ARG A 251 -3.79 -23.56 -1.60
C ARG A 251 -3.21 -22.53 -2.55
N GLN A 252 -3.85 -22.28 -3.69
CA GLN A 252 -3.43 -21.25 -4.65
C GLN A 252 -3.44 -19.86 -4.00
N ALA A 253 -4.46 -19.52 -3.19
CA ALA A 253 -4.52 -18.25 -2.47
C ALA A 253 -3.34 -18.07 -1.50
N MET A 254 -3.03 -19.11 -0.71
CA MET A 254 -1.90 -19.11 0.22
C MET A 254 -0.55 -19.01 -0.50
N GLU A 255 -0.35 -19.78 -1.57
CA GLU A 255 0.88 -19.76 -2.37
C GLU A 255 1.09 -18.39 -3.02
N PHE A 256 0.02 -17.80 -3.56
CA PHE A 256 0.04 -16.46 -4.14
C PHE A 256 0.41 -15.39 -3.11
N ALA A 257 -0.27 -15.37 -1.96
CA ALA A 257 0.00 -14.43 -0.88
C ALA A 257 1.44 -14.55 -0.34
N LYS A 258 1.92 -15.78 -0.17
CA LYS A 258 3.30 -16.03 0.25
C LYS A 258 4.30 -15.54 -0.79
N HIS A 259 4.06 -15.81 -2.08
CA HIS A 259 4.95 -15.37 -3.14
C HIS A 259 5.01 -13.83 -3.24
N LEU A 260 3.86 -13.16 -3.10
CA LEU A 260 3.79 -11.69 -3.06
C LEU A 260 4.64 -11.09 -1.93
N ILE A 261 4.52 -11.62 -0.71
CA ILE A 261 5.24 -11.07 0.45
C ILE A 261 6.73 -11.39 0.41
N THR A 262 7.09 -12.66 0.16
CA THR A 262 8.50 -13.09 0.09
C THR A 262 9.26 -12.34 -1.00
N SER A 263 8.61 -11.98 -2.12
CA SER A 263 9.23 -11.16 -3.15
C SER A 263 9.59 -9.76 -2.67
N MET A 264 8.85 -9.19 -1.72
CA MET A 264 8.99 -7.78 -1.31
C MET A 264 9.52 -7.62 0.13
N GLU A 265 9.85 -8.73 0.80
CA GLU A 265 10.11 -8.82 2.23
C GLU A 265 11.19 -7.84 2.71
N GLY A 266 12.36 -7.84 2.06
CA GLY A 266 13.47 -6.97 2.46
C GLY A 266 13.12 -5.48 2.39
N ILE A 267 12.32 -5.08 1.39
CA ILE A 267 11.94 -3.67 1.27
C ILE A 267 10.77 -3.31 2.20
N VAL A 268 9.84 -4.22 2.46
CA VAL A 268 8.80 -3.98 3.48
C VAL A 268 9.44 -3.72 4.84
N LEU A 269 10.48 -4.47 5.22
CA LEU A 269 11.24 -4.21 6.46
C LEU A 269 11.92 -2.83 6.44
N PHE A 270 12.57 -2.47 5.34
CA PHE A 270 13.19 -1.16 5.17
C PHE A 270 12.17 -0.01 5.26
N LEU A 271 11.01 -0.17 4.62
CA LEU A 271 9.89 0.77 4.66
C LEU A 271 9.35 0.96 6.07
N ILE A 272 9.23 -0.11 6.87
CA ILE A 272 8.79 -0.01 8.27
C ILE A 272 9.75 0.89 9.07
N ILE A 273 11.06 0.70 8.91
CA ILE A 273 12.09 1.51 9.60
C ILE A 273 11.98 2.98 9.18
N ILE A 274 11.90 3.26 7.88
CA ILE A 274 11.76 4.62 7.36
C ILE A 274 10.47 5.26 7.87
N THR A 275 9.37 4.51 7.91
CA THR A 275 8.07 5.03 8.33
C THR A 275 8.08 5.43 9.80
N VAL A 276 8.68 4.60 10.66
CA VAL A 276 8.85 4.92 12.10
C VAL A 276 9.74 6.15 12.28
N LEU A 277 10.87 6.22 11.56
CA LEU A 277 11.77 7.37 11.59
C LEU A 277 11.06 8.65 11.11
N CYS A 278 10.35 8.56 9.99
CA CYS A 278 9.60 9.65 9.38
C CYS A 278 8.53 10.18 10.34
N MET A 279 7.73 9.29 10.92
CA MET A 279 6.70 9.65 11.89
C MET A 279 7.30 10.34 13.12
N THR A 280 8.40 9.78 13.65
CA THR A 280 9.11 10.33 14.81
C THR A 280 9.64 11.73 14.53
N CYS A 281 10.34 11.94 13.41
CA CYS A 281 10.90 13.24 13.05
C CYS A 281 9.82 14.30 12.79
N ASN A 282 8.72 13.94 12.11
CA ASN A 282 7.62 14.87 11.86
C ASN A 282 6.88 15.26 13.15
N LEU A 283 6.66 14.32 14.06
CA LEU A 283 6.10 14.63 15.39
C LEU A 283 7.03 15.56 16.18
N LEU A 284 8.33 15.26 16.23
CA LEU A 284 9.32 16.13 16.90
C LEU A 284 9.25 17.56 16.39
N ARG A 285 9.13 17.75 15.07
CA ARG A 285 9.00 19.09 14.48
C ARG A 285 7.76 19.85 14.89
N ILE A 286 6.61 19.20 14.93
CA ILE A 286 5.37 19.85 15.36
C ILE A 286 5.52 20.42 16.78
N PHE A 287 6.19 19.70 17.69
CA PHE A 287 6.34 20.10 19.09
C PHE A 287 7.51 21.05 19.37
N GLN A 288 8.48 21.17 18.46
CA GLN A 288 9.64 22.07 18.61
C GLN A 288 9.38 23.50 18.12
N ILE A 289 8.27 23.74 17.40
CA ILE A 289 7.96 25.07 16.86
C ILE A 289 7.49 26.00 18.00
N GLU A 290 8.34 26.95 18.39
CA GLU A 290 8.10 27.90 19.50
C GLU A 290 6.93 28.87 19.23
N SER A 291 6.77 29.35 18.00
CA SER A 291 5.71 30.29 17.60
C SER A 291 4.78 29.67 16.55
N PRO A 292 3.84 28.79 16.95
CA PRO A 292 3.00 28.07 16.01
C PRO A 292 2.13 28.97 15.13
N MET A 293 1.68 30.12 15.66
CA MET A 293 0.89 31.09 14.90
C MET A 293 1.68 31.80 13.78
N GLU A 294 3.00 31.88 13.90
CA GLU A 294 3.87 32.52 12.89
C GLU A 294 4.31 31.54 11.81
N ARG A 295 4.45 30.25 12.16
CA ARG A 295 4.92 29.18 11.26
C ARG A 295 3.82 28.15 10.92
N MET A 296 2.61 28.63 10.68
CA MET A 296 1.45 27.78 10.37
C MET A 296 1.69 26.89 9.14
N ASP A 297 2.43 27.37 8.14
CA ASP A 297 2.74 26.59 6.93
C ASP A 297 3.62 25.36 7.23
N GLU A 298 4.60 25.49 8.13
CA GLU A 298 5.48 24.40 8.57
C GLU A 298 4.70 23.34 9.37
N ILE A 299 3.81 23.79 10.27
CA ILE A 299 2.96 22.91 11.07
C ILE A 299 2.02 22.12 10.17
N LEU A 300 1.37 22.78 9.21
CA LEU A 300 0.43 22.12 8.31
C LEU A 300 1.12 21.03 7.47
N LEU A 301 2.34 21.31 6.99
CA LEU A 301 3.16 20.34 6.24
C LEU A 301 3.47 19.10 7.08
N HIS A 302 3.98 19.28 8.31
CA HIS A 302 4.33 18.15 9.17
C HIS A 302 3.09 17.39 9.67
N LEU A 303 1.99 18.09 9.95
CA LEU A 303 0.72 17.46 10.34
C LEU A 303 0.14 16.61 9.20
N TRP A 304 0.17 17.13 7.96
CA TRP A 304 -0.22 16.36 6.78
C TRP A 304 0.65 15.11 6.63
N ALA A 305 1.96 15.22 6.82
CA ALA A 305 2.87 14.08 6.75
C ALA A 305 2.55 13.00 7.80
N VAL A 306 2.28 13.39 9.06
CA VAL A 306 1.90 12.43 10.11
C VAL A 306 0.57 11.75 9.79
N LEU A 307 -0.45 12.50 9.35
CA LEU A 307 -1.74 11.92 8.96
C LEU A 307 -1.60 10.95 7.79
N PHE A 308 -0.83 11.32 6.77
CA PHE A 308 -0.57 10.49 5.61
C PHE A 308 0.09 9.16 6.00
N ILE A 309 1.13 9.21 6.84
CA ILE A 309 1.82 8.02 7.36
C ILE A 309 0.88 7.12 8.18
N LEU A 310 0.06 7.72 9.05
CA LEU A 310 -0.92 6.98 9.85
C LEU A 310 -1.93 6.23 8.99
N ILE A 311 -2.45 6.90 7.95
CA ILE A 311 -3.40 6.29 7.01
C ILE A 311 -2.76 5.10 6.29
N ILE A 312 -1.53 5.24 5.80
CA ILE A 312 -0.81 4.16 5.10
C ILE A 312 -0.53 2.97 6.04
N LEU A 313 -0.04 3.25 7.25
CA LEU A 313 0.24 2.22 8.25
C LEU A 313 -1.04 1.48 8.64
N PHE A 314 -2.16 2.20 8.81
CA PHE A 314 -3.44 1.60 9.13
C PHE A 314 -3.94 0.72 7.97
N LEU A 315 -4.01 1.25 6.75
CA LEU A 315 -4.52 0.53 5.57
C LEU A 315 -3.70 -0.74 5.29
N SER A 316 -2.37 -0.64 5.30
CA SER A 316 -1.49 -1.80 5.05
C SER A 316 -1.69 -2.92 6.08
N ASN A 317 -1.79 -2.58 7.37
CA ASN A 317 -2.00 -3.55 8.43
C ASN A 317 -3.44 -4.09 8.49
N TYR A 318 -4.42 -3.26 8.15
CA TYR A 318 -5.83 -3.65 8.08
C TYR A 318 -6.03 -4.74 7.02
N VAL A 319 -5.45 -4.56 5.82
CA VAL A 319 -5.54 -5.57 4.76
C VAL A 319 -4.83 -6.85 5.15
N GLY A 320 -3.69 -6.76 5.86
CA GLY A 320 -3.01 -7.92 6.40
C GLY A 320 -3.87 -8.72 7.39
N GLN A 321 -4.59 -8.01 8.25
CA GLN A 321 -5.55 -8.60 9.18
C GLN A 321 -6.70 -9.26 8.40
N GLU A 322 -7.28 -8.58 7.42
CA GLU A 322 -8.39 -9.08 6.62
C GLU A 322 -8.06 -10.40 5.91
N VAL A 323 -6.86 -10.50 5.30
CA VAL A 323 -6.41 -11.76 4.66
C VAL A 323 -6.28 -12.89 5.69
N THR A 324 -5.80 -12.59 6.89
CA THR A 324 -5.68 -13.56 7.99
C THR A 324 -7.07 -14.02 8.44
N ASP A 325 -8.01 -13.10 8.60
CA ASP A 325 -9.38 -13.37 9.04
C ASP A 325 -10.14 -14.22 8.00
N TYR A 326 -10.03 -13.92 6.70
CA TYR A 326 -10.61 -14.75 5.65
C TYR A 326 -9.99 -16.14 5.56
N SER A 327 -8.68 -16.26 5.80
CA SER A 327 -8.04 -17.57 5.87
C SER A 327 -8.56 -18.41 7.04
N ASN A 328 -8.75 -17.78 8.20
CA ASN A 328 -9.34 -18.41 9.39
C ASN A 328 -10.83 -18.74 9.17
N HIS A 329 -11.56 -17.92 8.41
CA HIS A 329 -12.96 -18.19 8.08
C HIS A 329 -13.12 -19.52 7.33
N VAL A 330 -12.18 -19.87 6.44
CA VAL A 330 -12.17 -21.18 5.77
C VAL A 330 -12.06 -22.33 6.80
N TYR A 331 -11.25 -22.16 7.84
CA TYR A 331 -11.15 -23.13 8.95
C TYR A 331 -12.49 -23.26 9.69
N GLU A 332 -13.10 -22.14 10.06
CA GLU A 332 -14.38 -22.11 10.79
C GLU A 332 -15.50 -22.79 10.00
N ILE A 333 -15.63 -22.48 8.71
CA ILE A 333 -16.61 -23.12 7.82
C ILE A 333 -16.36 -24.61 7.70
N THR A 334 -15.09 -25.03 7.53
CA THR A 334 -14.73 -26.45 7.47
C THR A 334 -15.09 -27.20 8.76
N TYR A 335 -15.02 -26.52 9.90
CA TYR A 335 -15.40 -27.10 11.19
C TYR A 335 -16.92 -27.23 11.36
N ASN A 336 -17.68 -26.22 10.93
CA ASN A 336 -19.12 -26.12 11.14
C ASN A 336 -19.97 -26.94 10.16
N VAL A 337 -19.46 -27.28 8.98
CA VAL A 337 -20.19 -28.16 8.05
C VAL A 337 -20.46 -29.54 8.67
N SER A 338 -21.54 -30.20 8.24
CA SER A 338 -21.99 -31.50 8.79
C SER A 338 -21.10 -32.68 8.35
N TRP A 339 -19.79 -32.59 8.59
CA TRP A 339 -18.80 -33.58 8.20
C TRP A 339 -18.98 -34.93 8.89
N TYR A 340 -19.56 -34.95 10.08
CA TYR A 340 -19.89 -36.17 10.81
C TYR A 340 -20.95 -37.04 10.09
N LEU A 341 -21.77 -36.44 9.22
CA LEU A 341 -22.71 -37.17 8.36
C LEU A 341 -22.05 -37.70 7.08
N ALA A 342 -20.85 -37.21 6.73
CA ALA A 342 -20.16 -37.58 5.51
C ALA A 342 -19.51 -38.98 5.61
N PRO A 343 -19.24 -39.66 4.49
CA PRO A 343 -18.52 -40.93 4.49
C PRO A 343 -17.12 -40.82 5.10
N LEU A 344 -16.62 -41.92 5.67
CA LEU A 344 -15.35 -41.99 6.40
C LEU A 344 -14.15 -41.39 5.66
N TYR A 345 -14.08 -41.49 4.34
CA TYR A 345 -12.96 -40.91 3.58
C TYR A 345 -13.01 -39.37 3.53
N ILE A 346 -14.20 -38.75 3.52
CA ILE A 346 -14.37 -37.28 3.58
C ILE A 346 -14.09 -36.79 4.99
N GLN A 347 -14.53 -37.53 6.00
CA GLN A 347 -14.21 -37.23 7.39
C GLN A 347 -12.68 -37.17 7.60
N LYS A 348 -11.95 -38.15 7.06
CA LYS A 348 -10.47 -38.15 7.09
C LYS A 348 -9.87 -36.95 6.34
N LEU A 349 -10.41 -36.60 5.17
CA LEU A 349 -9.95 -35.44 4.40
C LEU A 349 -10.15 -34.14 5.18
N ASN A 350 -11.33 -33.94 5.79
CA ASN A 350 -11.63 -32.76 6.60
C ASN A 350 -10.73 -32.66 7.83
N LEU A 351 -10.38 -33.79 8.43
CA LEU A 351 -9.44 -33.81 9.55
C LEU A 351 -8.05 -33.29 9.14
N PHE A 352 -7.54 -33.68 7.96
CA PHE A 352 -6.30 -33.10 7.43
C PHE A 352 -6.41 -31.61 7.13
N LEU A 353 -7.58 -31.17 6.65
CA LEU A 353 -7.80 -29.75 6.40
C LEU A 353 -7.83 -28.94 7.67
N LEU A 354 -8.57 -29.39 8.68
CA LEU A 354 -8.60 -28.74 10.00
C LEU A 354 -7.20 -28.71 10.61
N GLN A 355 -6.43 -29.80 10.53
CA GLN A 355 -5.06 -29.83 11.04
C GLN A 355 -4.14 -28.84 10.30
N ARG A 356 -4.29 -28.71 8.97
CA ARG A 356 -3.48 -27.77 8.17
C ARG A 356 -3.91 -26.32 8.36
N SER A 357 -5.21 -26.06 8.44
CA SER A 357 -5.78 -24.71 8.58
C SER A 357 -5.81 -24.23 10.04
N HIS A 358 -5.52 -25.10 11.01
CA HIS A 358 -5.24 -24.71 12.39
C HIS A 358 -4.00 -23.81 12.51
N ASN A 359 -3.01 -23.96 11.62
CA ASN A 359 -1.89 -23.02 11.55
C ASN A 359 -2.37 -21.74 10.88
N ILE A 360 -2.55 -20.69 11.69
CA ILE A 360 -3.02 -19.37 11.24
C ILE A 360 -2.12 -18.88 10.10
N PHE A 361 -2.70 -18.75 8.90
CA PHE A 361 -1.99 -18.18 7.77
C PHE A 361 -1.87 -16.68 7.98
N THR A 362 -0.66 -16.22 8.21
CA THR A 362 -0.38 -14.80 8.47
C THR A 362 0.57 -14.23 7.43
N LEU A 363 0.34 -12.96 7.11
CA LEU A 363 1.19 -12.18 6.22
C LEU A 363 2.34 -11.58 7.04
N SER A 364 3.49 -12.26 7.08
CA SER A 364 4.66 -11.82 7.84
C SER A 364 5.83 -11.40 6.95
N ALA A 365 6.41 -10.25 7.26
CA ALA A 365 7.66 -9.77 6.67
C ALA A 365 8.84 -10.08 7.61
N GLY A 366 9.83 -10.81 7.14
CA GLY A 366 11.04 -11.17 7.89
C GLY A 366 10.83 -12.24 8.96
N GLY A 367 9.59 -12.73 9.13
CA GLY A 367 9.15 -13.35 10.39
C GLY A 367 9.15 -12.40 11.60
N LEU A 368 9.46 -11.11 11.39
CA LEU A 368 9.59 -10.09 12.43
C LEU A 368 8.30 -9.29 12.62
N PHE A 369 7.65 -8.93 11.52
CA PHE A 369 6.44 -8.11 11.52
C PHE A 369 5.30 -8.84 10.82
N THR A 370 4.23 -9.11 11.56
CA THR A 370 2.99 -9.67 11.02
C THR A 370 2.00 -8.55 10.73
N ALA A 371 1.61 -8.37 9.47
CA ALA A 371 0.66 -7.35 9.05
C ALA A 371 -0.68 -7.56 9.77
N SER A 372 -0.97 -6.70 10.75
CA SER A 372 -2.10 -6.84 11.66
C SER A 372 -2.37 -5.53 12.40
N LEU A 373 -3.59 -5.34 12.90
CA LEU A 373 -3.92 -4.15 13.71
C LEU A 373 -3.06 -4.05 14.97
N LYS A 374 -2.61 -5.18 15.53
CA LYS A 374 -1.65 -5.22 16.63
C LYS A 374 -0.28 -4.68 16.23
N CYS A 375 0.20 -5.00 15.02
CA CYS A 375 1.44 -4.45 14.49
C CYS A 375 1.32 -2.94 14.28
N PHE A 376 0.21 -2.44 13.71
CA PHE A 376 -0.08 -1.01 13.61
C PHE A 376 0.04 -0.29 14.96
N ALA A 377 -0.65 -0.78 16.00
CA ALA A 377 -0.60 -0.18 17.33
C ALA A 377 0.82 -0.20 17.92
N THR A 378 1.59 -1.26 17.65
CA THR A 378 2.98 -1.39 18.09
C THR A 378 3.88 -0.36 17.38
N LEU A 379 3.75 -0.18 16.06
CA LEU A 379 4.54 0.79 15.30
C LEU A 379 4.24 2.23 15.71
N VAL A 380 2.96 2.57 15.94
CA VAL A 380 2.58 3.89 16.46
C VAL A 380 3.16 4.10 17.85
N LYS A 381 3.04 3.10 18.75
CA LYS A 381 3.62 3.17 20.10
C LYS A 381 5.13 3.37 20.06
N VAL A 382 5.85 2.63 19.23
CA VAL A 382 7.30 2.75 19.07
C VAL A 382 7.68 4.16 18.57
N SER A 383 6.95 4.69 17.59
CA SER A 383 7.18 6.05 17.07
C SER A 383 6.95 7.11 18.15
N MET A 384 5.88 6.98 18.95
CA MET A 384 5.60 7.87 20.08
C MET A 384 6.65 7.77 21.19
N SER A 385 7.15 6.56 21.49
CA SER A 385 8.23 6.35 22.45
C SER A 385 9.53 7.02 22.02
N TYR A 386 9.94 6.85 20.76
CA TYR A 386 11.12 7.52 20.23
C TYR A 386 10.94 9.04 20.19
N PHE A 387 9.77 9.53 19.80
CA PHE A 387 9.42 10.95 19.84
C PHE A 387 9.59 11.51 21.26
N THR A 388 8.97 10.87 22.26
CA THR A 388 9.01 11.34 23.66
C THR A 388 10.43 11.34 24.21
N PHE A 389 11.19 10.29 23.91
CA PHE A 389 12.60 10.18 24.32
C PHE A 389 13.45 11.31 23.74
N MET A 390 13.38 11.51 22.42
CA MET A 390 14.15 12.57 21.75
C MET A 390 13.74 13.97 22.21
N TYR A 391 12.45 14.18 22.45
CA TYR A 391 11.93 15.45 23.00
C TYR A 391 12.42 15.71 24.42
N SER A 392 12.60 14.67 25.26
CA SER A 392 13.06 14.82 26.64
C SER A 392 14.57 15.07 26.80
N ILE A 393 15.37 14.72 25.78
CA ILE A 393 16.83 14.90 25.77
C ILE A 393 17.22 16.33 25.37
N GLN A 394 16.33 17.00 24.67
CA GLN A 394 16.49 18.39 24.25
C GLN A 394 16.07 19.33 25.38
#